data_AF-A0A367J2D1-F1
#
_entry.id   AF-A0A367J2D1-F1
#
_cell.length_a   1.000
_cell.length_b   1.000
_cell.length_c   1.000
_cell.angle_alpha   90.00
_cell.angle_beta   90.00
_cell.angle_gamma   90.00
#
_symmetry.space_group_name_H-M   'P 1'
#
loop_
_entity.id
_entity.type
_entity.pdbx_description
1 polymer ?
#
loop_
_entity_poly.entity_id
_entity_poly.type
_entity_poly.pdbx_seq_one_letter_code
_entity_poly.pdbx_strand_id
1 'polypeptide(L)'
;TISPDDLDLVQEEYGRAISELSRDLIPLTDAFGFTDRQLNTALGRKDGRAYEALWEAVQKNPVNCDQEERTKLSNLVLEIIHRNDNLKYIQSSKL
;
A
#
# COMPACT_ATOMS: atom_id res chain seq x y z
N THR A 1 38.54 -2.14 -19.33
CA THR A 1 38.22 -1.65 -17.97
C THR A 1 37.33 -0.46 -18.16
N ILE A 2 36.18 -0.40 -17.49
CA ILE A 2 35.24 0.73 -17.63
C ILE A 2 35.89 1.96 -16.98
N SER A 3 36.01 3.05 -17.72
CA SER A 3 36.52 4.35 -17.26
C SER A 3 35.46 5.05 -16.41
N PRO A 4 35.82 5.91 -15.44
CA PRO A 4 34.86 6.77 -14.76
C PRO A 4 33.97 7.58 -15.72
N ASP A 5 34.52 8.05 -16.85
CA ASP A 5 33.76 8.81 -17.86
C ASP A 5 32.69 7.96 -18.57
N ASP A 6 32.89 6.63 -18.64
CA ASP A 6 31.90 5.72 -19.20
C ASP A 6 30.66 5.61 -18.29
N LEU A 7 30.80 5.87 -16.98
CA LEU A 7 29.66 5.87 -16.05
C LEU A 7 28.73 7.06 -16.31
N ASP A 8 29.30 8.23 -16.56
CA ASP A 8 28.53 9.45 -16.84
C ASP A 8 27.75 9.30 -18.15
N LEU A 9 28.38 8.73 -19.18
CA LEU A 9 27.72 8.41 -20.45
C LEU A 9 26.58 7.41 -20.26
N VAL A 10 26.78 6.35 -19.48
CA VAL A 10 25.71 5.36 -19.19
C VAL A 10 24.55 6.00 -18.43
N GLN A 11 24.83 6.90 -17.48
CA GLN A 11 23.77 7.62 -16.75
C GLN A 11 22.96 8.54 -17.67
N GLU A 12 23.62 9.24 -18.59
CA GLU A 12 22.94 10.10 -19.56
C GLU A 12 22.03 9.28 -20.48
N GLU A 13 22.55 8.18 -21.05
CA GLU A 13 21.77 7.32 -21.94
C GLU A 13 20.62 6.62 -21.20
N TYR A 14 20.81 6.23 -19.93
CA TYR A 14 19.74 5.72 -19.09
C TYR A 14 18.61 6.74 -18.90
N GLY A 15 18.96 8.00 -18.61
CA GLY A 15 17.99 9.09 -18.49
C GLY A 15 17.24 9.37 -19.78
N ARG A 16 17.94 9.29 -20.93
CA ARG A 16 17.34 9.42 -22.26
C ARG A 16 16.35 8.28 -22.53
N ALA A 17 16.75 7.04 -22.29
CA ALA A 17 15.90 5.87 -22.49
C ALA A 17 14.63 5.90 -21.61
N ILE A 18 14.74 6.31 -20.34
CA ILE A 18 13.56 6.50 -19.49
C ILE A 18 12.66 7.59 -20.02
N SER A 19 13.22 8.71 -20.47
CA SER A 19 12.45 9.84 -20.99
C SER A 19 11.67 9.43 -22.26
N GLU A 20 12.27 8.63 -23.12
CA GLU A 20 11.62 8.05 -24.30
C GLU A 20 10.49 7.07 -23.89
N LEU A 21 10.79 6.12 -23.00
CA LEU A 21 9.83 5.12 -22.53
C LEU A 21 8.64 5.74 -21.77
N SER A 22 8.88 6.82 -21.02
CA SER A 22 7.89 7.43 -20.11
C SER A 22 6.59 7.84 -20.80
N ARG A 23 6.66 8.21 -22.08
CA ARG A 23 5.53 8.65 -22.90
C ARG A 23 4.52 7.54 -23.13
N ASP A 24 5.00 6.30 -23.21
CA ASP A 24 4.20 5.13 -23.56
C ASP A 24 3.98 4.18 -22.37
N LEU A 25 4.35 4.58 -21.14
CA LEU A 25 4.25 3.70 -19.97
C LEU A 25 2.83 3.19 -19.73
N ILE A 26 1.81 4.05 -19.82
CA ILE A 26 0.42 3.65 -19.61
C ILE A 26 -0.01 2.57 -20.62
N PRO A 27 0.05 2.80 -21.95
CA PRO A 27 -0.34 1.78 -22.91
C PRO A 27 0.53 0.51 -22.84
N LEU A 28 1.82 0.62 -22.51
CA LEU A 28 2.68 -0.55 -22.29
C LEU A 28 2.24 -1.37 -21.07
N THR A 29 1.83 -0.72 -19.98
CA THR A 29 1.27 -1.43 -18.82
C THR A 29 -0.12 -1.99 -19.09
N ASP A 30 -0.95 -1.30 -19.87
CA ASP A 30 -2.28 -1.77 -20.26
C ASP A 30 -2.22 -2.99 -21.20
N ALA A 31 -1.14 -3.12 -21.99
CA ALA A 31 -0.93 -4.24 -22.90
C ALA A 31 -0.84 -5.61 -22.21
N PHE A 32 -0.51 -5.65 -20.91
CA PHE A 32 -0.59 -6.90 -20.12
C PHE A 32 -2.03 -7.40 -19.93
N GLY A 33 -3.03 -6.54 -20.13
CA GLY A 33 -4.44 -6.94 -20.18
C GLY A 33 -5.03 -7.38 -18.84
N PHE A 34 -4.46 -6.97 -17.71
CA PHE A 34 -5.02 -7.31 -16.40
C PHE A 34 -6.33 -6.55 -16.14
N THR A 35 -7.31 -7.28 -15.60
CA THR A 35 -8.54 -6.67 -15.08
C THR A 35 -8.34 -6.16 -13.65
N ASP A 36 -9.15 -5.18 -13.23
CA ASP A 36 -9.13 -4.68 -11.84
C ASP A 36 -9.30 -5.80 -10.80
N ARG A 37 -10.07 -6.84 -11.14
CA ARG A 37 -10.24 -8.03 -10.28
C ARG A 37 -8.96 -8.85 -10.14
N GLN A 38 -8.16 -8.97 -11.21
CA GLN A 38 -6.89 -9.70 -11.18
C GLN A 38 -5.80 -8.89 -10.46
N LEU A 39 -5.75 -7.57 -10.70
CA LEU A 39 -4.80 -6.68 -10.03
C LEU A 39 -5.12 -6.48 -8.55
N ASN A 40 -6.41 -6.47 -8.20
CA ASN A 40 -6.91 -6.40 -6.83
C ASN A 40 -6.26 -5.28 -5.99
N THR A 41 -6.11 -4.09 -6.59
CA THR A 41 -5.53 -2.90 -5.95
C THR A 41 -6.40 -1.68 -6.18
N ALA A 42 -6.47 -0.80 -5.18
CA ALA A 42 -7.17 0.47 -5.28
C ALA A 42 -6.38 1.52 -6.11
N LEU A 43 -5.05 1.49 -6.06
CA LEU A 43 -4.20 2.49 -6.72
C LEU A 43 -4.00 2.20 -8.22
N GLY A 44 -3.91 0.92 -8.59
CA GLY A 44 -3.71 0.49 -9.97
C GLY A 44 -5.00 0.35 -10.77
N ARG A 45 -6.02 1.15 -10.44
CA ARG A 45 -7.36 1.02 -11.03
C ARG A 45 -7.37 1.58 -12.44
N LYS A 46 -7.97 0.83 -13.37
CA LYS A 46 -7.89 1.13 -14.82
C LYS A 46 -8.41 2.50 -15.23
N ASP A 47 -9.41 3.03 -14.55
CA ASP A 47 -10.02 4.33 -14.90
C ASP A 47 -9.29 5.54 -14.27
N GLY A 48 -8.16 5.32 -13.60
CA GLY A 48 -7.30 6.36 -13.05
C GLY A 48 -7.80 7.05 -11.77
N ARG A 49 -9.02 6.76 -11.27
CA ARG A 49 -9.50 7.37 -10.01
C ARG A 49 -9.03 6.57 -8.80
N ALA A 50 -7.74 6.66 -8.55
CA ALA A 50 -7.02 5.93 -7.52
C ALA A 50 -7.40 6.37 -6.10
N TYR A 51 -7.57 7.68 -5.87
CA TYR A 51 -7.84 8.21 -4.54
C TYR A 51 -9.26 7.89 -4.06
N GLU A 52 -10.24 7.97 -4.96
CA GLU A 52 -11.63 7.60 -4.68
C GLU A 52 -11.73 6.12 -4.34
N ALA A 53 -11.05 5.25 -5.12
CA ALA A 53 -11.03 3.83 -4.81
C ALA A 53 -10.29 3.50 -3.52
N LEU A 54 -9.21 4.22 -3.22
CA LEU A 54 -8.50 4.06 -1.95
C LEU A 54 -9.41 4.46 -0.79
N TRP A 55 -10.12 5.58 -0.92
CA TRP A 55 -11.08 6.02 0.08
C TRP A 55 -12.20 4.99 0.28
N GLU A 56 -12.81 4.50 -0.79
CA GLU A 56 -13.83 3.46 -0.70
C GLU A 56 -13.31 2.17 -0.05
N ALA A 57 -12.08 1.75 -0.38
CA ALA A 57 -11.48 0.55 0.19
C ALA A 57 -11.25 0.68 1.70
N VAL A 58 -10.76 1.84 2.15
CA VAL A 58 -10.56 2.14 3.57
C VAL A 58 -11.89 2.14 4.33
N GLN A 59 -12.94 2.71 3.75
CA GLN A 59 -14.27 2.75 4.38
C GLN A 59 -14.91 1.36 4.51
N LYS A 60 -14.57 0.43 3.60
CA LYS A 60 -15.03 -0.96 3.64
C LYS A 60 -14.17 -1.86 4.53
N ASN A 61 -13.06 -1.36 5.06
CA ASN A 61 -12.21 -2.14 5.95
C ASN A 61 -13.00 -2.52 7.23
N PRO A 62 -13.05 -3.81 7.61
CA PRO A 62 -13.83 -4.26 8.77
C PRO A 62 -13.51 -3.50 10.07
N VAL A 63 -12.26 -3.12 10.29
CA VAL A 63 -11.86 -2.35 11.49
C VAL A 63 -12.55 -0.98 11.56
N ASN A 64 -12.88 -0.40 10.41
CA ASN A 64 -13.50 0.92 10.31
C ASN A 64 -15.03 0.85 10.36
N CYS A 65 -15.64 -0.19 9.77
CA CYS A 65 -17.09 -0.28 9.62
C CYS A 65 -17.79 -1.27 10.56
N ASP A 66 -17.06 -2.21 11.17
CA ASP A 66 -17.60 -3.21 12.08
C ASP A 66 -17.16 -2.94 13.53
N GLN A 67 -18.14 -2.80 14.43
CA GLN A 67 -17.90 -2.57 15.84
C GLN A 67 -17.21 -3.78 16.51
N GLU A 68 -17.53 -5.00 16.08
CA GLU A 68 -16.94 -6.21 16.65
C GLU A 68 -15.45 -6.27 16.34
N GLU A 69 -15.06 -6.09 15.06
CA GLU A 69 -13.68 -6.07 14.62
C GLU A 69 -12.87 -4.94 15.25
N ARG A 70 -13.46 -3.74 15.37
CA ARG A 70 -12.84 -2.63 16.10
C ARG A 70 -12.60 -2.94 17.57
N THR A 71 -13.54 -3.65 18.21
CA THR A 71 -13.42 -4.05 19.62
C THR A 71 -12.33 -5.10 19.80
N LYS A 72 -12.23 -6.08 18.87
CA LYS A 72 -11.14 -7.07 18.84
C LYS A 72 -9.78 -6.40 18.76
N LEU A 73 -9.60 -5.44 17.84
CA LEU A 73 -8.35 -4.69 17.72
C LEU A 73 -8.02 -3.92 19.01
N SER A 74 -9.02 -3.25 19.58
CA SER A 74 -8.85 -2.47 20.82
C SER A 74 -8.39 -3.35 21.97
N ASN A 75 -8.99 -4.53 22.14
CA ASN A 75 -8.61 -5.49 23.18
C ASN A 75 -7.19 -6.03 22.96
N LEU A 76 -6.82 -6.36 21.71
CA LEU A 76 -5.47 -6.80 21.38
C LEU A 76 -4.42 -5.73 21.71
N VAL A 77 -4.70 -4.46 21.41
CA VAL A 77 -3.82 -3.34 21.75
C VAL A 77 -3.66 -3.22 23.26
N LEU A 78 -4.74 -3.34 24.02
CA LEU A 78 -4.72 -3.30 25.49
C LEU A 78 -3.86 -4.45 26.07
N GLU A 79 -4.00 -5.66 25.54
CA GLU A 79 -3.17 -6.81 25.95
C GLU A 79 -1.68 -6.58 25.70
N ILE A 80 -1.32 -6.03 24.54
CA ILE A 80 0.08 -5.74 24.19
C ILE A 80 0.67 -4.67 25.11
N ILE A 81 -0.09 -3.61 25.40
CA ILE A 81 0.38 -2.50 26.23
C ILE A 81 0.63 -2.95 27.67
N HIS A 82 -0.19 -3.88 28.20
CA HIS A 82 -0.09 -4.28 29.61
C HIS A 82 0.85 -5.46 29.88
N ARG A 83 1.48 -6.04 28.84
CA ARG A 83 2.18 -7.35 28.81
C ARG A 83 3.22 -7.67 29.90
N ASN A 84 3.63 -6.75 30.77
CA ASN A 84 4.59 -7.00 31.87
C ASN A 84 4.33 -6.31 33.23
N ASP A 85 3.20 -5.62 33.44
CA ASP A 85 2.67 -5.35 34.80
C ASP A 85 1.13 -5.24 34.76
N ASN A 86 0.55 -6.44 34.62
CA ASN A 86 -0.83 -6.75 34.27
C ASN A 86 -1.81 -6.80 35.46
N LEU A 87 -1.29 -6.78 36.71
CA LEU A 87 -2.01 -7.22 37.91
C LEU A 87 -3.25 -6.39 38.29
N LYS A 88 -3.33 -5.13 37.86
CA LYS A 88 -4.50 -4.25 38.09
C LYS A 88 -5.52 -4.29 36.94
N TYR A 89 -5.06 -4.45 35.70
CA TYR A 89 -5.92 -4.50 34.51
C TYR A 89 -6.89 -5.70 34.56
N ILE A 90 -6.42 -6.81 35.14
CA ILE A 90 -7.15 -8.08 35.34
C ILE A 90 -8.30 -7.99 36.36
N GLN A 91 -8.29 -7.03 37.30
CA GLN A 91 -9.33 -6.91 38.33
C GLN A 91 -10.45 -5.92 37.94
N SER A 92 -10.17 -4.95 37.07
CA SER A 92 -11.06 -3.82 36.78
C SER A 92 -11.78 -3.90 35.43
N SER A 93 -11.30 -4.69 34.47
CA SER A 93 -12.00 -4.91 33.19
C SER A 93 -13.20 -5.84 33.38
N LYS A 94 -14.13 -5.40 34.23
CA LYS A 94 -15.56 -5.56 33.95
C LYS A 94 -15.85 -4.66 32.75
N LEU A 95 -15.86 -5.27 31.56
CA LEU A 95 -16.65 -4.79 30.43
C LEU A 95 -17.95 -5.58 30.42
#